data_AF-A0A952S042-F1
#
_entry.id   AF-A0A952S042-F1
#
_cell.length_a   1.000
_cell.length_b   1.000
_cell.length_c   1.000
_cell.angle_alpha   90.00
_cell.angle_beta   90.00
_cell.angle_gamma   90.00
#
_symmetry.space_group_name_H-M   'P 1'
#
loop_
_entity.id
_entity.type
_entity.pdbx_description
1 polymer ?
#
loop_
_entity_poly.entity_id
_entity_poly.type
_entity_poly.pdbx_seq_one_letter_code
_entity_poly.pdbx_strand_id
1 'polypeptide(L)'
;TPFVVTSGGSSCVGCGMLDETMPLWALGGEPRITHNGFPISHEEAAMMADAGNLAMEIVHAARGRIDIFRNVPVGGILGNLVMPSHYRLLRSESNQGAIEITGSRFIDNTIASLSDCVSQLLTVNNNRSNPIAQETREKAMAAILVAASEASMIVEQLAYALATAEVETTYFTALRETFGKPPPFGTKEALEWTARQAPYFNKKYDGIIGNISGTNDGFIFRGGGYVQLTGRENYARFGLDETNVDSVTNPSTAARILVQGLLNGTFTKGEERIGTYINGRNTDFYNARKVVNGNELKTKPSKVSEIERFANRYLRALKQCR
;
A
#
# COMPACT_ATOMS: atom_id res chain seq x y z
N THR A 1 1.87 -35.48 25.07
CA THR A 1 2.67 -34.67 26.01
C THR A 1 3.71 -33.90 25.23
N PRO A 2 3.53 -32.59 24.98
CA PRO A 2 4.62 -31.76 24.50
C PRO A 2 5.30 -31.05 25.67
N PHE A 3 6.63 -31.01 25.58
CA PHE A 3 7.55 -30.56 26.59
C PHE A 3 7.53 -29.04 26.79
N VAL A 4 7.66 -28.65 28.06
CA VAL A 4 8.09 -27.33 28.52
C VAL A 4 9.61 -27.24 28.38
N VAL A 5 10.12 -26.12 27.86
CA VAL A 5 11.50 -25.69 28.10
C VAL A 5 11.48 -24.25 28.59
N THR A 6 11.78 -24.06 29.88
CA THR A 6 12.08 -22.77 30.51
C THR A 6 13.58 -22.66 30.76
N SER A 7 14.19 -21.51 30.42
CA SER A 7 15.38 -20.96 31.10
C SER A 7 15.60 -19.52 30.62
N GLY A 8 15.73 -18.48 31.46
CA GLY A 8 15.66 -18.41 32.91
C GLY A 8 15.72 -16.96 33.44
N GLY A 9 15.31 -16.80 34.72
CA GLY A 9 15.54 -15.70 35.69
C GLY A 9 15.01 -14.30 35.35
N SER A 10 14.20 -13.61 36.17
CA SER A 10 14.15 -13.57 37.63
C SER A 10 12.72 -13.44 38.19
N SER A 11 12.62 -13.84 39.45
CA SER A 11 11.44 -14.07 40.30
C SER A 11 10.52 -12.89 40.55
N CYS A 12 9.20 -13.16 40.61
CA CYS A 12 8.31 -12.55 41.60
C CYS A 12 7.48 -13.63 42.31
N VAL A 13 7.65 -13.69 43.62
CA VAL A 13 6.82 -14.39 44.60
C VAL A 13 5.59 -13.52 44.84
N GLY A 14 4.40 -14.10 44.71
CA GLY A 14 3.12 -13.42 44.99
C GLY A 14 2.12 -13.50 43.84
N CYS A 15 1.76 -14.71 43.40
CA CYS A 15 0.62 -14.91 42.50
C CYS A 15 -0.68 -14.71 43.30
N GLY A 16 -1.17 -13.47 43.35
CA GLY A 16 -2.61 -13.22 43.39
C GLY A 16 -3.15 -13.47 41.98
N MET A 17 -4.27 -14.20 41.87
CA MET A 17 -4.94 -14.48 40.59
C MET A 17 -5.13 -13.17 39.80
N LEU A 18 -4.52 -13.09 38.63
CA LEU A 18 -4.80 -12.05 37.64
C LEU A 18 -5.47 -12.73 36.45
N ASP A 19 -6.66 -12.24 36.16
CA ASP A 19 -7.54 -12.55 35.03
C ASP A 19 -6.77 -12.59 33.70
N GLU A 20 -7.04 -13.60 32.87
CA GLU A 20 -6.35 -13.91 31.61
C GLU A 20 -6.58 -12.86 30.51
N THR A 21 -7.32 -11.77 30.78
CA THR A 21 -7.67 -10.74 29.79
C THR A 21 -6.79 -9.49 29.79
N MET A 22 -5.65 -9.46 30.50
CA MET A 22 -4.76 -8.29 30.47
C MET A 22 -3.71 -8.40 29.36
N PRO A 23 -3.70 -7.50 28.35
CA PRO A 23 -2.66 -7.48 27.33
C PRO A 23 -1.30 -7.06 27.92
N LEU A 24 -0.25 -7.81 27.54
CA LEU A 24 1.15 -7.75 28.03
C LEU A 24 1.81 -6.36 28.07
N TRP A 25 1.28 -5.34 27.39
CA TRP A 25 1.81 -3.97 27.44
C TRP A 25 1.51 -3.27 28.77
N ALA A 26 0.50 -3.72 29.52
CA ALA A 26 0.22 -3.25 30.89
C ALA A 26 1.38 -3.52 31.87
N LEU A 27 2.36 -4.33 31.46
CA LEU A 27 3.56 -4.69 32.24
C LEU A 27 4.87 -4.14 31.64
N GLY A 28 4.80 -3.22 30.67
CA GLY A 28 5.98 -2.49 30.17
C GLY A 28 6.93 -3.27 29.26
N GLY A 29 6.48 -4.36 28.63
CA GLY A 29 7.25 -5.10 27.61
C GLY A 29 6.90 -4.69 26.17
N GLU A 30 7.91 -4.69 25.29
CA GLU A 30 7.75 -4.53 23.84
C GLU A 30 6.91 -5.69 23.23
N PRO A 31 5.92 -5.41 22.36
CA PRO A 31 5.09 -6.45 21.76
C PRO A 31 5.88 -7.30 20.76
N ARG A 32 5.76 -8.63 20.86
CA ARG A 32 6.53 -9.59 20.04
C ARG A 32 5.87 -9.95 18.70
N ILE A 33 4.62 -9.56 18.46
CA ILE A 33 3.86 -9.91 17.25
C ILE A 33 3.14 -8.66 16.73
N THR A 34 3.30 -8.37 15.44
CA THR A 34 2.64 -7.24 14.77
C THR A 34 2.08 -7.66 13.41
N HIS A 35 0.96 -7.07 13.00
CA HIS A 35 0.37 -7.20 11.67
C HIS A 35 0.13 -5.81 11.07
N ASN A 36 0.65 -5.56 9.87
CA ASN A 36 0.64 -4.23 9.22
C ASN A 36 1.19 -3.10 10.12
N GLY A 37 2.16 -3.41 10.98
CA GLY A 37 2.75 -2.46 11.91
C GLY A 37 1.91 -2.17 13.17
N PHE A 38 0.80 -2.88 13.36
CA PHE A 38 -0.02 -2.82 14.56
C PHE A 38 0.22 -4.05 15.46
N PRO A 39 0.36 -3.90 16.78
CA PRO A 39 0.46 -5.04 17.69
C PRO A 39 -0.81 -5.88 17.66
N ILE A 40 -0.65 -7.20 17.65
CA ILE A 40 -1.77 -8.16 17.74
C ILE A 40 -1.53 -9.18 18.87
N SER A 41 -2.60 -9.76 19.40
CA SER A 41 -2.57 -10.79 20.44
C SER A 41 -2.11 -12.16 19.89
N HIS A 42 -1.77 -13.09 20.79
CA HIS A 42 -1.42 -14.46 20.38
C HIS A 42 -2.61 -15.21 19.76
N GLU A 43 -3.83 -14.96 20.24
CA GLU A 43 -5.06 -15.55 19.69
C GLU A 43 -5.38 -14.97 18.31
N GLU A 44 -5.22 -13.65 18.13
CA GLU A 44 -5.35 -13.00 16.81
C GLU A 44 -4.34 -13.58 15.82
N ALA A 45 -3.08 -13.75 16.25
CA ALA A 45 -2.05 -14.37 15.42
C ALA A 45 -2.38 -15.84 15.06
N ALA A 46 -2.92 -16.61 16.02
CA ALA A 46 -3.32 -18.01 15.80
C ALA A 46 -4.51 -18.11 14.83
N MET A 47 -5.52 -17.25 14.97
CA MET A 47 -6.66 -17.18 14.04
C MET A 47 -6.23 -16.79 12.63
N MET A 48 -5.24 -15.90 12.50
CA MET A 48 -4.68 -15.51 11.20
C MET A 48 -3.81 -16.61 10.57
N ALA A 49 -3.13 -17.42 11.38
CA ALA A 49 -2.38 -18.59 10.92
C ALA A 49 -3.33 -19.70 10.42
N ASP A 50 -4.42 -19.98 11.14
CA ASP A 50 -5.46 -20.95 10.73
C ASP A 50 -6.22 -20.50 9.48
N ALA A 51 -6.37 -19.19 9.27
CA ALA A 51 -6.95 -18.61 8.05
C ALA A 51 -5.99 -18.62 6.83
N GLY A 52 -4.77 -19.15 6.97
CA GLY A 52 -3.76 -19.17 5.91
C GLY A 52 -3.16 -17.80 5.57
N ASN A 53 -3.40 -16.79 6.42
CA ASN A 53 -2.99 -15.40 6.20
C ASN A 53 -1.65 -15.05 6.87
N LEU A 54 -1.02 -15.99 7.57
CA LEU A 54 0.30 -15.83 8.18
C LEU A 54 1.16 -17.07 7.89
N ALA A 55 2.28 -16.89 7.20
CA ALA A 55 3.39 -17.83 7.28
C ALA A 55 4.23 -17.46 8.51
N MET A 56 4.06 -18.16 9.63
CA MET A 56 4.98 -18.05 10.78
C MET A 56 6.07 -19.12 10.67
N GLU A 57 7.30 -18.69 10.46
CA GLU A 57 8.49 -19.47 10.82
C GLU A 57 9.17 -18.79 12.01
N ILE A 58 9.26 -19.47 13.14
CA ILE A 58 9.96 -18.96 14.35
C ILE A 58 11.46 -19.19 14.15
N VAL A 59 12.24 -18.12 13.99
CA VAL A 59 13.71 -18.22 13.97
C VAL A 59 14.31 -17.62 15.24
N HIS A 60 15.14 -18.43 15.90
CA HIS A 60 15.94 -18.07 17.06
C HIS A 60 16.99 -16.99 16.67
N ALA A 61 16.97 -15.84 17.34
CA ALA A 61 17.95 -14.78 17.11
C ALA A 61 19.30 -15.14 17.75
N ALA A 62 20.30 -15.46 16.93
CA ALA A 62 21.70 -15.43 17.35
C ALA A 62 22.48 -14.46 16.45
N ARG A 63 22.90 -13.33 17.05
CA ARG A 63 23.93 -12.38 16.58
C ARG A 63 23.65 -11.67 15.23
N GLY A 64 22.84 -10.62 15.30
CA GLY A 64 23.15 -9.37 14.57
C GLY A 64 22.96 -9.34 13.05
N ARG A 65 22.00 -10.10 12.50
CA ARG A 65 21.50 -9.90 11.12
C ARG A 65 19.98 -9.92 11.13
N ILE A 66 19.37 -8.98 10.42
CA ILE A 66 17.93 -8.94 10.15
C ILE A 66 17.77 -9.38 8.71
N ASP A 67 17.26 -10.58 8.48
CA ASP A 67 16.84 -11.05 7.15
C ASP A 67 15.32 -10.90 7.05
N ILE A 68 14.86 -10.15 6.03
CA ILE A 68 13.45 -9.87 5.74
C ILE A 68 12.96 -10.85 4.68
N PHE A 69 11.97 -11.69 4.98
CA PHE A 69 11.36 -12.60 4.00
C PHE A 69 10.02 -12.07 3.46
N ARG A 70 9.80 -12.26 2.15
CA ARG A 70 8.59 -11.90 1.37
C ARG A 70 7.54 -13.02 1.43
N ASN A 71 6.26 -12.64 1.31
CA ASN A 71 5.15 -13.54 1.01
C ASN A 71 5.48 -14.50 -0.14
N VAL A 72 5.42 -15.81 0.10
CA VAL A 72 5.37 -16.85 -0.94
C VAL A 72 3.97 -17.47 -0.88
N PRO A 73 3.22 -17.54 -2.00
CA PRO A 73 1.94 -18.23 -2.02
C PRO A 73 2.18 -19.74 -1.95
N VAL A 74 1.68 -20.39 -0.90
CA VAL A 74 1.66 -21.86 -0.82
C VAL A 74 0.42 -22.36 -1.57
N GLY A 75 0.65 -23.02 -2.70
CA GLY A 75 -0.39 -23.75 -3.42
C GLY A 75 -0.87 -24.98 -2.65
N GLY A 76 -2.17 -25.25 -2.69
CA GLY A 76 -2.80 -26.41 -2.05
C GLY A 76 -4.24 -26.70 -2.52
N ILE A 77 -4.36 -27.13 -3.77
CA ILE A 77 -5.33 -28.07 -4.39
C ILE A 77 -6.74 -28.19 -3.78
N LEU A 78 -7.78 -27.85 -4.57
CA LEU A 78 -8.91 -28.76 -4.91
C LEU A 78 -9.73 -28.20 -6.10
N GLY A 79 -9.83 -29.00 -7.18
CA GLY A 79 -11.00 -29.03 -8.08
C GLY A 79 -10.96 -28.21 -9.37
N ASN A 80 -10.44 -28.81 -10.45
CA ASN A 80 -10.82 -28.59 -11.86
C ASN A 80 -11.16 -27.16 -12.32
N LEU A 81 -10.14 -26.39 -12.71
CA LEU A 81 -10.29 -25.36 -13.74
C LEU A 81 -9.18 -25.54 -14.78
N VAL A 82 -9.58 -25.72 -16.04
CA VAL A 82 -8.68 -25.88 -17.19
C VAL A 82 -7.88 -24.59 -17.36
N MET A 83 -6.56 -24.66 -17.14
CA MET A 83 -5.62 -23.58 -17.42
C MET A 83 -5.32 -23.51 -18.93
N PRO A 84 -5.32 -22.32 -19.57
CA PRO A 84 -4.70 -22.16 -20.88
C PRO A 84 -3.21 -22.47 -20.78
N SER A 85 -2.75 -23.34 -21.68
CA SER A 85 -1.35 -23.73 -21.87
C SER A 85 -0.46 -22.50 -22.02
N HIS A 86 0.47 -22.24 -21.07
CA HIS A 86 1.81 -21.63 -21.27
C HIS A 86 2.60 -21.33 -19.96
N TYR A 87 2.37 -22.02 -18.84
CA TYR A 87 3.27 -21.92 -17.66
C TYR A 87 3.81 -23.29 -17.26
N ARG A 88 5.15 -23.44 -17.28
CA ARG A 88 5.87 -24.61 -16.76
C ARG A 88 6.62 -24.17 -15.51
N LEU A 89 6.23 -24.69 -14.34
CA LEU A 89 6.96 -24.51 -13.09
C LEU A 89 8.26 -25.33 -13.13
N LEU A 90 9.41 -24.66 -13.13
CA LEU A 90 10.69 -25.28 -12.81
C LEU A 90 11.08 -24.84 -11.40
N ARG A 91 11.25 -25.82 -10.49
CA ARG A 91 11.79 -25.59 -9.14
C ARG A 91 13.28 -25.26 -9.25
N SER A 92 13.71 -24.17 -8.61
CA SER A 92 15.11 -23.86 -8.35
C SER A 92 15.42 -24.17 -6.88
N GLU A 93 16.44 -24.98 -6.62
CA GLU A 93 16.95 -25.30 -5.26
C GLU A 93 18.01 -24.30 -4.75
N SER A 94 18.05 -23.08 -5.28
CA SER A 94 18.91 -22.03 -4.75
C SER A 94 18.09 -20.80 -4.34
N ASN A 95 18.39 -20.28 -3.14
CA ASN A 95 17.70 -19.24 -2.40
C ASN A 95 17.78 -17.82 -3.02
N GLN A 96 17.64 -17.71 -4.34
CA GLN A 96 17.50 -16.43 -5.04
C GLN A 96 16.34 -16.56 -6.02
N GLY A 97 15.16 -16.10 -5.60
CA GLY A 97 13.99 -15.99 -6.47
C GLY A 97 14.22 -14.94 -7.54
N ALA A 98 14.81 -15.34 -8.67
CA ALA A 98 14.81 -14.56 -9.89
C ALA A 98 13.47 -14.77 -10.61
N ILE A 99 12.68 -13.71 -10.74
CA ILE A 99 11.53 -13.66 -11.65
C ILE A 99 12.10 -13.21 -13.00
N GLU A 100 12.09 -14.10 -13.98
CA GLU A 100 12.47 -13.78 -15.36
C GLU A 100 11.24 -13.16 -16.06
N ILE A 101 11.31 -11.86 -16.35
CA ILE A 101 10.25 -11.14 -17.07
C ILE A 101 10.61 -11.18 -18.57
N THR A 102 10.14 -12.20 -19.27
CA THR A 102 10.17 -12.19 -20.73
C THR A 102 8.93 -11.47 -21.27
N GLY A 103 9.11 -10.22 -21.72
CA GLY A 103 8.18 -9.58 -22.66
C GLY A 103 7.64 -8.22 -22.26
N SER A 104 8.48 -7.18 -22.23
CA SER A 104 8.11 -5.85 -22.71
C SER A 104 9.39 -5.06 -23.00
N ARG A 105 9.41 -4.27 -24.07
CA ARG A 105 10.57 -3.50 -24.55
C ARG A 105 11.01 -2.35 -23.63
N PHE A 106 10.64 -2.35 -22.35
CA PHE A 106 10.78 -1.16 -21.50
C PHE A 106 11.60 -1.30 -20.22
N ILE A 107 12.01 -2.50 -19.82
CA ILE A 107 13.02 -2.69 -18.77
C ILE A 107 13.80 -3.94 -19.14
N ASP A 108 14.99 -3.78 -19.72
CA ASP A 108 15.86 -4.92 -19.97
C ASP A 108 16.35 -5.49 -18.63
N ASN A 109 16.43 -6.82 -18.58
CA ASN A 109 16.37 -7.63 -17.37
C ASN A 109 17.55 -7.43 -16.41
N THR A 110 17.29 -6.95 -15.19
CA THR A 110 17.94 -7.34 -13.91
C THR A 110 17.30 -6.60 -12.74
N ILE A 111 17.23 -7.22 -11.54
CA ILE A 111 16.81 -6.55 -10.28
C ILE A 111 17.63 -5.27 -10.00
N ALA A 112 18.85 -5.20 -10.54
CA ALA A 112 19.72 -4.01 -10.52
C ALA A 112 19.07 -2.79 -11.19
N SER A 113 18.43 -2.94 -12.35
CA SER A 113 17.82 -1.80 -13.07
C SER A 113 16.61 -1.22 -12.32
N LEU A 114 15.84 -2.05 -11.61
CA LEU A 114 14.73 -1.57 -10.78
C LEU A 114 15.25 -0.79 -9.55
N SER A 115 16.27 -1.30 -8.86
CA SER A 115 16.89 -0.64 -7.71
C SER A 115 17.52 0.70 -8.09
N ASP A 116 18.24 0.74 -9.21
CA ASP A 116 18.87 1.96 -9.73
C ASP A 116 17.80 2.97 -10.15
N CYS A 117 16.72 2.51 -10.78
CA CYS A 117 15.61 3.38 -11.15
C CYS A 117 14.90 3.95 -9.93
N VAL A 118 14.59 3.14 -8.91
CA VAL A 118 14.00 3.64 -7.66
C VAL A 118 14.91 4.69 -7.01
N SER A 119 16.22 4.43 -6.96
CA SER A 119 17.21 5.39 -6.44
C SER A 119 17.16 6.72 -7.19
N GLN A 120 17.05 6.68 -8.51
CA GLN A 120 16.90 7.86 -9.35
C GLN A 120 15.58 8.58 -9.09
N LEU A 121 14.46 7.87 -8.93
CA LEU A 121 13.14 8.45 -8.66
C LEU A 121 13.06 9.13 -7.30
N LEU A 122 13.75 8.60 -6.28
CA LEU A 122 13.80 9.25 -4.96
C LEU A 122 14.38 10.67 -5.02
N THR A 123 15.27 10.93 -5.98
CA THR A 123 15.86 12.26 -6.19
C THR A 123 14.86 13.33 -6.63
N VAL A 124 13.71 12.93 -7.19
CA VAL A 124 12.63 13.83 -7.57
C VAL A 124 12.05 14.57 -6.37
N ASN A 125 12.14 14.00 -5.17
CA ASN A 125 11.81 14.74 -3.96
C ASN A 125 12.73 14.34 -2.82
N ASN A 126 13.85 15.03 -2.68
CA ASN A 126 14.85 14.70 -1.68
C ASN A 126 14.49 15.29 -0.31
N ASN A 127 13.47 14.74 0.35
CA ASN A 127 13.27 14.98 1.79
C ASN A 127 14.07 13.95 2.61
N ARG A 128 15.41 14.02 2.48
CA ARG A 128 16.37 13.02 3.02
C ARG A 128 16.49 13.00 4.55
N SER A 129 15.79 13.89 5.24
CA SER A 129 15.90 14.07 6.69
C SER A 129 15.11 13.04 7.50
N ASN A 130 14.21 12.25 6.89
CA ASN A 130 13.40 11.25 7.58
C ASN A 130 13.53 9.85 6.93
N PRO A 131 14.28 8.92 7.53
CA PRO A 131 14.48 7.56 7.01
C PRO A 131 13.19 6.75 6.82
N ILE A 132 12.21 6.90 7.71
CA ILE A 132 10.92 6.18 7.61
C ILE A 132 10.13 6.67 6.40
N ALA A 133 10.15 7.98 6.16
CA ALA A 133 9.53 8.56 4.96
C ALA A 133 10.24 8.08 3.69
N GLN A 134 11.56 7.86 3.74
CA GLN A 134 12.30 7.33 2.61
C GLN A 134 11.94 5.87 2.29
N GLU A 135 11.91 4.98 3.30
CA GLU A 135 11.51 3.58 3.10
C GLU A 135 10.08 3.45 2.53
N THR A 136 9.16 4.26 3.05
CA THR A 136 7.76 4.27 2.57
C THR A 136 7.68 4.68 1.10
N ARG A 137 8.48 5.67 0.69
CA ARG A 137 8.57 6.13 -0.70
C ARG A 137 9.20 5.09 -1.61
N GLU A 138 10.26 4.43 -1.16
CA GLU A 138 10.91 3.33 -1.89
C GLU A 138 9.92 2.21 -2.20
N LYS A 139 9.19 1.73 -1.19
CA LYS A 139 8.15 0.70 -1.37
C LYS A 139 7.06 1.15 -2.34
N ALA A 140 6.64 2.41 -2.24
CA ALA A 140 5.60 2.95 -3.12
C ALA A 140 6.05 3.07 -4.58
N MET A 141 7.24 3.61 -4.82
CA MET A 141 7.80 3.73 -6.17
C MET A 141 8.00 2.36 -6.80
N ALA A 142 8.54 1.39 -6.05
CA ALA A 142 8.71 0.02 -6.52
C ALA A 142 7.37 -0.62 -6.92
N ALA A 143 6.33 -0.50 -6.07
CA ALA A 143 5.01 -1.04 -6.37
C ALA A 143 4.38 -0.40 -7.62
N ILE A 144 4.51 0.91 -7.79
CA ILE A 144 4.02 1.64 -8.98
C ILE A 144 4.77 1.20 -10.24
N LEU A 145 6.09 1.04 -10.18
CA LEU A 145 6.90 0.57 -11.30
C LEU A 145 6.47 -0.83 -11.76
N VAL A 146 6.28 -1.76 -10.81
CA VAL A 146 5.83 -3.13 -11.10
C VAL A 146 4.44 -3.11 -11.75
N ALA A 147 3.46 -2.44 -11.13
CA ALA A 147 2.10 -2.38 -11.66
C ALA A 147 2.04 -1.72 -13.05
N ALA A 148 2.83 -0.66 -13.28
CA ALA A 148 2.90 0.02 -14.55
C ALA A 148 3.56 -0.85 -15.65
N SER A 149 4.59 -1.61 -15.29
CA SER A 149 5.26 -2.55 -16.19
C SER A 149 4.33 -3.68 -16.61
N GLU A 150 3.64 -4.31 -15.65
CA GLU A 150 2.63 -5.36 -15.91
C GLU A 150 1.50 -4.84 -16.82
N ALA A 151 1.09 -3.58 -16.65
CA ALA A 151 0.07 -2.94 -17.46
C ALA A 151 0.60 -2.32 -18.76
N SER A 152 1.89 -2.47 -19.08
CA SER A 152 2.53 -1.93 -20.28
C SER A 152 2.34 -0.41 -20.47
N MET A 153 2.37 0.36 -19.38
CA MET A 153 2.33 1.82 -19.45
C MET A 153 3.58 2.36 -20.15
N ILE A 154 3.42 3.37 -21.00
CA ILE A 154 4.56 4.13 -21.52
C ILE A 154 5.17 5.01 -20.43
N VAL A 155 6.44 5.39 -20.60
CA VAL A 155 7.20 6.15 -19.59
C VAL A 155 6.50 7.45 -19.18
N GLU A 156 5.87 8.15 -20.11
CA GLU A 156 5.11 9.36 -19.84
C GLU A 156 3.90 9.08 -18.94
N GLN A 157 3.16 8.00 -19.18
CA GLN A 157 2.02 7.63 -18.34
C GLN A 157 2.48 7.23 -16.93
N LEU A 158 3.59 6.48 -16.82
CA LEU A 158 4.20 6.12 -15.53
C LEU A 158 4.64 7.37 -14.76
N ALA A 159 5.25 8.35 -15.44
CA ALA A 159 5.63 9.63 -14.82
C ALA A 159 4.42 10.35 -14.21
N TYR A 160 3.28 10.33 -14.90
CA TYR A 160 2.03 10.91 -14.40
C TYR A 160 1.45 10.13 -13.22
N ALA A 161 1.51 8.80 -13.24
CA ALA A 161 1.08 7.97 -12.12
C ALA A 161 1.89 8.27 -10.85
N LEU A 162 3.22 8.30 -10.95
CA LEU A 162 4.10 8.65 -9.84
C LEU A 162 3.81 10.06 -9.29
N ALA A 163 3.62 11.05 -10.16
CA ALA A 163 3.30 12.41 -9.76
C ALA A 163 1.94 12.53 -9.07
N THR A 164 0.93 11.82 -9.57
CA THR A 164 -0.38 11.74 -8.94
C THR A 164 -0.27 11.15 -7.54
N ALA A 165 0.40 10.01 -7.41
CA ALA A 165 0.62 9.35 -6.13
C ALA A 165 1.34 10.26 -5.14
N GLU A 166 2.40 10.92 -5.59
CA GLU A 166 3.20 11.82 -4.79
C GLU A 166 2.37 12.98 -4.23
N VAL A 167 1.59 13.67 -5.06
CA VAL A 167 0.82 14.84 -4.61
C VAL A 167 -0.39 14.46 -3.76
N GLU A 168 -1.13 13.41 -4.14
CA GLU A 168 -2.35 12.99 -3.41
C GLU A 168 -2.06 12.54 -1.98
N THR A 169 -0.87 11.99 -1.75
CA THR A 169 -0.52 11.35 -0.47
C THR A 169 0.43 12.19 0.37
N THR A 170 0.63 13.47 0.03
CA THR A 170 1.64 14.32 0.68
C THR A 170 3.00 13.61 0.70
N TYR A 171 3.48 13.28 -0.49
CA TYR A 171 4.77 12.63 -0.73
C TYR A 171 4.87 11.20 -0.17
N PHE A 172 3.83 10.40 -0.38
CA PHE A 172 3.69 8.99 0.05
C PHE A 172 3.55 8.78 1.56
N THR A 173 3.22 9.82 2.33
CA THR A 173 3.14 9.74 3.80
C THR A 173 1.72 9.60 4.34
N ALA A 174 0.71 9.99 3.57
CA ALA A 174 -0.70 9.97 3.96
C ALA A 174 -1.51 9.06 3.03
N LEU A 175 -1.46 7.75 3.26
CA LEU A 175 -2.23 6.75 2.49
C LEU A 175 -3.67 6.58 2.97
N ARG A 176 -4.03 7.16 4.11
CA ARG A 176 -5.39 7.13 4.63
C ARG A 176 -5.77 8.53 5.10
N GLU A 177 -6.94 8.98 4.70
CA GLU A 177 -7.47 10.28 5.11
C GLU A 177 -7.71 10.29 6.63
N THR A 178 -7.24 11.35 7.29
CA THR A 178 -7.41 11.57 8.73
C THR A 178 -7.91 12.98 9.02
N PHE A 179 -8.74 13.13 10.04
CA PHE A 179 -9.21 14.41 10.53
C PHE A 179 -8.25 15.03 11.54
N GLY A 180 -7.55 16.07 11.11
CA GLY A 180 -6.56 16.80 11.90
C GLY A 180 -5.25 16.05 12.08
N LYS A 181 -4.26 16.73 12.65
CA LYS A 181 -2.92 16.15 12.90
C LYS A 181 -2.99 15.11 14.03
N PRO A 182 -2.35 13.94 13.87
CA PRO A 182 -2.28 12.96 14.94
C PRO A 182 -1.42 13.50 16.10
N PRO A 183 -1.85 13.37 17.35
CA PRO A 183 -1.03 13.66 18.52
C PRO A 183 0.02 12.54 18.74
N PRO A 184 0.97 12.71 19.68
CA PRO A 184 1.93 11.66 20.02
C PRO A 184 1.23 10.35 20.40
N PHE A 185 1.86 9.22 20.05
CA PHE A 185 1.32 7.90 20.37
C PHE A 185 1.27 7.65 21.88
N GLY A 186 0.29 6.86 22.31
CA GLY A 186 0.14 6.45 23.71
C GLY A 186 -0.43 7.51 24.65
N THR A 187 -0.80 8.69 24.14
CA THR A 187 -1.39 9.75 24.97
C THR A 187 -2.91 9.69 25.00
N LYS A 188 -3.52 10.34 26.01
CA LYS A 188 -4.98 10.47 26.10
C LYS A 188 -5.55 11.20 24.88
N GLU A 189 -4.84 12.19 24.37
CA GLU A 189 -5.22 12.95 23.18
C GLU A 189 -5.26 12.03 21.94
N ALA A 190 -4.42 11.00 21.85
CA ALA A 190 -4.49 10.02 20.75
C ALA A 190 -5.78 9.19 20.77
N LEU A 191 -6.27 8.83 21.96
CA LEU A 191 -7.56 8.13 22.11
C LEU A 191 -8.71 9.04 21.69
N GLU A 192 -8.72 10.28 22.18
CA GLU A 192 -9.74 11.28 21.82
C GLU A 192 -9.71 11.60 20.31
N TRP A 193 -8.50 11.72 19.74
CA TRP A 193 -8.30 11.94 18.31
C TRP A 193 -8.80 10.78 17.46
N THR A 194 -8.65 9.54 17.93
CA THR A 194 -9.15 8.35 17.25
C THR A 194 -10.68 8.30 17.29
N ALA A 195 -11.26 8.53 18.48
CA ALA A 195 -12.71 8.50 18.69
C ALA A 195 -13.48 9.51 17.82
N ARG A 196 -12.88 10.66 17.48
CA ARG A 196 -13.51 11.68 16.63
C ARG A 196 -13.41 11.41 15.12
N GLN A 197 -12.61 10.44 14.66
CA GLN A 197 -12.43 10.20 13.23
C GLN A 197 -13.74 9.75 12.57
N ALA A 198 -14.36 8.69 13.12
CA ALA A 198 -15.56 8.10 12.50
C ALA A 198 -16.74 9.08 12.43
N PRO A 199 -17.12 9.80 13.52
CA PRO A 199 -18.19 10.79 13.45
C PRO A 199 -17.94 11.89 12.41
N TYR A 200 -16.70 12.35 12.27
CA TYR A 200 -16.34 13.37 11.29
C TYR A 200 -16.55 12.87 9.85
N PHE A 201 -15.99 11.70 9.52
CA PHE A 201 -16.04 11.18 8.15
C PHE A 201 -17.43 10.68 7.76
N ASN A 202 -18.15 10.07 8.69
CA ASN A 202 -19.55 9.71 8.47
C ASN A 202 -20.38 10.94 8.13
N LYS A 203 -20.22 12.04 8.88
CA LYS A 203 -20.88 13.31 8.56
C LYS A 203 -20.44 13.90 7.22
N LYS A 204 -19.14 13.84 6.90
CA LYS A 204 -18.56 14.43 5.68
C LYS A 204 -19.02 13.72 4.40
N TYR A 205 -19.16 12.39 4.46
CA TYR A 205 -19.39 11.53 3.29
C TYR A 205 -20.73 10.76 3.36
N ASP A 206 -21.66 11.18 4.20
CA ASP A 206 -22.99 10.57 4.32
C ASP A 206 -23.76 10.63 2.99
N GLY A 207 -24.24 9.48 2.50
CA GLY A 207 -25.05 9.41 1.28
C GLY A 207 -24.33 9.76 -0.03
N ILE A 208 -23.00 9.92 -0.02
CA ILE A 208 -22.21 10.36 -1.17
C ILE A 208 -21.40 9.19 -1.75
N ILE A 209 -21.32 9.08 -3.09
CA ILE A 209 -20.50 8.07 -3.82
C ILE A 209 -20.81 6.63 -3.36
N GLY A 210 -22.11 6.32 -3.25
CA GLY A 210 -22.61 5.01 -2.86
C GLY A 210 -22.49 4.66 -1.38
N ASN A 211 -22.00 5.57 -0.53
CA ASN A 211 -22.05 5.38 0.92
C ASN A 211 -23.51 5.32 1.40
N ILE A 212 -23.82 4.34 2.25
CA ILE A 212 -25.15 4.15 2.81
C ILE A 212 -25.37 5.20 3.91
N SER A 213 -26.42 6.02 3.76
CA SER A 213 -26.72 7.11 4.70
C SER A 213 -27.03 6.57 6.10
N GLY A 214 -26.51 7.23 7.14
CA GLY A 214 -26.68 6.85 8.54
C GLY A 214 -25.79 5.69 9.00
N THR A 215 -24.83 5.25 8.19
CA THR A 215 -23.89 4.16 8.53
C THR A 215 -22.47 4.67 8.75
N ASN A 216 -21.54 3.74 9.02
CA ASN A 216 -20.11 4.03 9.14
C ASN A 216 -19.37 4.10 7.79
N ASP A 217 -20.08 4.05 6.66
CA ASP A 217 -19.47 4.03 5.33
C ASP A 217 -18.57 5.22 5.07
N GLY A 218 -18.95 6.41 5.55
CA GLY A 218 -18.13 7.60 5.37
C GLY A 218 -16.74 7.44 5.97
N PHE A 219 -16.64 6.82 7.15
CA PHE A 219 -15.37 6.46 7.77
C PHE A 219 -14.68 5.28 7.08
N ILE A 220 -15.41 4.19 6.85
CA ILE A 220 -14.87 2.94 6.30
C ILE A 220 -14.25 3.19 4.91
N PHE A 221 -14.96 3.87 4.02
CA PHE A 221 -14.57 4.15 2.64
C PHE A 221 -14.01 5.57 2.43
N ARG A 222 -13.42 6.17 3.46
CA ARG A 222 -12.72 7.47 3.34
C ARG A 222 -11.47 7.37 2.46
N GLY A 223 -10.91 8.52 2.07
CA GLY A 223 -9.75 8.61 1.17
C GLY A 223 -8.64 7.62 1.50
N GLY A 224 -8.25 6.80 0.52
CA GLY A 224 -7.28 5.73 0.68
C GLY A 224 -6.34 5.53 -0.52
N GLY A 225 -5.13 5.06 -0.24
CA GLY A 225 -4.12 4.70 -1.23
C GLY A 225 -3.55 5.89 -2.01
N TYR A 226 -2.86 5.59 -3.12
CA TYR A 226 -2.12 6.57 -3.93
C TYR A 226 -3.00 7.57 -4.68
N VAL A 227 -4.30 7.36 -4.75
CA VAL A 227 -5.23 8.26 -5.45
C VAL A 227 -6.31 8.83 -4.52
N GLN A 228 -6.20 8.59 -3.20
CA GLN A 228 -7.23 8.97 -2.22
C GLN A 228 -8.63 8.49 -2.64
N LEU A 229 -8.74 7.21 -3.02
CA LEU A 229 -10.00 6.57 -3.41
C LEU A 229 -11.02 6.75 -2.29
N THR A 230 -12.22 7.25 -2.63
CA THR A 230 -13.25 7.62 -1.65
C THR A 230 -14.62 7.14 -2.11
N GLY A 231 -15.39 6.59 -1.17
CA GLY A 231 -16.78 6.18 -1.33
C GLY A 231 -16.95 4.70 -1.70
N ARG A 232 -17.95 4.03 -1.10
CA ARG A 232 -18.23 2.61 -1.27
C ARG A 232 -18.30 2.17 -2.73
N GLU A 233 -19.00 2.94 -3.57
CA GLU A 233 -19.14 2.61 -5.01
C GLU A 233 -17.78 2.55 -5.70
N ASN A 234 -16.88 3.48 -5.38
CA ASN A 234 -15.55 3.53 -5.99
C ASN A 234 -14.66 2.38 -5.49
N TYR A 235 -14.71 2.02 -4.20
CA TYR A 235 -14.00 0.86 -3.67
C TYR A 235 -14.47 -0.45 -4.34
N ALA A 236 -15.79 -0.61 -4.48
CA ALA A 236 -16.38 -1.79 -5.12
C ALA A 236 -15.90 -1.99 -6.57
N ARG A 237 -15.68 -0.91 -7.34
CA ARG A 237 -15.12 -1.00 -8.70
C ARG A 237 -13.73 -1.63 -8.78
N PHE A 238 -12.99 -1.66 -7.67
CA PHE A 238 -11.68 -2.30 -7.57
C PHE A 238 -11.71 -3.63 -6.79
N GLY A 239 -12.91 -4.15 -6.50
CA GLY A 239 -13.11 -5.38 -5.74
C GLY A 239 -12.84 -5.21 -4.25
N LEU A 240 -13.02 -4.00 -3.71
CA LEU A 240 -12.88 -3.72 -2.29
C LEU A 240 -14.24 -3.48 -1.62
N ASP A 241 -14.42 -4.06 -0.44
CA ASP A 241 -15.58 -3.95 0.42
C ASP A 241 -15.15 -3.80 1.90
N GLU A 242 -16.09 -3.79 2.84
CA GLU A 242 -15.81 -3.66 4.27
C GLU A 242 -14.84 -4.71 4.84
N THR A 243 -14.72 -5.89 4.23
CA THR A 243 -13.87 -6.98 4.73
C THR A 243 -12.40 -6.81 4.36
N ASN A 244 -12.11 -6.03 3.32
CA ASN A 244 -10.75 -5.87 2.78
C ASN A 244 -10.39 -4.40 2.47
N VAL A 245 -11.20 -3.44 2.92
CA VAL A 245 -11.06 -1.99 2.66
C VAL A 245 -9.69 -1.43 3.02
N ASP A 246 -9.03 -2.00 4.03
CA ASP A 246 -7.72 -1.52 4.51
C ASP A 246 -6.56 -1.91 3.60
N SER A 247 -6.77 -2.91 2.74
CA SER A 247 -5.81 -3.26 1.69
C SER A 247 -5.56 -2.11 0.71
N VAL A 248 -6.44 -1.10 0.64
CA VAL A 248 -6.22 0.10 -0.19
C VAL A 248 -4.94 0.86 0.17
N THR A 249 -4.42 0.69 1.39
CA THR A 249 -3.17 1.29 1.86
C THR A 249 -1.95 0.39 1.66
N ASN A 250 -2.15 -0.87 1.27
CA ASN A 250 -1.07 -1.76 0.87
C ASN A 250 -0.44 -1.23 -0.44
N PRO A 251 0.89 -1.08 -0.54
CA PRO A 251 1.55 -0.52 -1.71
C PRO A 251 1.15 -1.18 -3.05
N SER A 252 1.04 -2.51 -3.07
CA SER A 252 0.71 -3.26 -4.30
C SER A 252 -0.73 -3.01 -4.73
N THR A 253 -1.67 -3.04 -3.79
CA THR A 253 -3.09 -2.75 -4.05
C THR A 253 -3.27 -1.28 -4.46
N ALA A 254 -2.63 -0.34 -3.76
CA ALA A 254 -2.68 1.07 -4.07
C ALA A 254 -2.13 1.38 -5.47
N ALA A 255 -1.00 0.74 -5.85
CA ALA A 255 -0.42 0.85 -7.18
C ALA A 255 -1.34 0.28 -8.26
N ARG A 256 -1.93 -0.90 -8.03
CA ARG A 256 -2.91 -1.52 -8.94
C ARG A 256 -4.10 -0.59 -9.17
N ILE A 257 -4.69 -0.03 -8.11
CA ILE A 257 -5.82 0.90 -8.19
C ILE A 257 -5.46 2.14 -9.00
N LEU A 258 -4.29 2.73 -8.73
CA LEU A 258 -3.78 3.89 -9.45
C LEU A 258 -3.63 3.60 -10.94
N VAL A 259 -2.90 2.54 -11.30
CA VAL A 259 -2.59 2.18 -12.68
C VAL A 259 -3.85 1.79 -13.45
N GLN A 260 -4.67 0.88 -12.91
CA GLN A 260 -5.90 0.44 -13.56
C GLN A 260 -6.90 1.59 -13.69
N GLY A 261 -7.03 2.42 -12.66
CA GLY A 261 -7.93 3.56 -12.69
C GLY A 261 -7.53 4.60 -13.74
N LEU A 262 -6.23 4.87 -13.90
CA LEU A 262 -5.73 5.77 -14.94
C LEU A 262 -5.91 5.21 -16.36
N LEU A 263 -5.58 3.94 -16.58
CA LEU A 263 -5.66 3.30 -17.90
C LEU A 263 -7.10 3.10 -18.36
N ASN A 264 -7.96 2.57 -17.49
CA ASN A 264 -9.33 2.21 -17.85
C ASN A 264 -10.30 3.38 -17.68
N GLY A 265 -9.90 4.43 -16.95
CA GLY A 265 -10.78 5.54 -16.58
C GLY A 265 -11.78 5.17 -15.49
N THR A 266 -11.45 4.20 -14.63
CA THR A 266 -12.40 3.66 -13.63
C THR A 266 -12.95 4.73 -12.68
N PHE A 267 -12.17 5.77 -12.38
CA PHE A 267 -12.59 6.88 -11.52
C PHE A 267 -13.73 7.70 -12.15
N THR A 268 -13.75 7.80 -13.48
CA THR A 268 -14.73 8.54 -14.29
C THR A 268 -15.69 7.62 -15.03
N LYS A 269 -15.87 6.37 -14.57
CA LYS A 269 -16.75 5.37 -15.20
C LYS A 269 -16.40 5.12 -16.68
N GLY A 270 -15.14 5.30 -17.05
CA GLY A 270 -14.60 5.08 -18.40
C GLY A 270 -14.70 6.26 -19.35
N GLU A 271 -15.21 7.42 -18.90
CA GLU A 271 -15.34 8.64 -19.72
C GLU A 271 -13.97 9.27 -20.04
N GLU A 272 -13.07 9.28 -19.06
CA GLU A 272 -11.75 9.89 -19.17
C GLU A 272 -10.67 8.85 -18.93
N ARG A 273 -9.76 8.64 -19.88
CA ARG A 273 -8.65 7.69 -19.78
C ARG A 273 -7.33 8.38 -20.03
N ILE A 274 -6.26 7.93 -19.37
CA ILE A 274 -4.95 8.57 -19.50
C ILE A 274 -4.43 8.57 -20.94
N GLY A 275 -4.76 7.54 -21.73
CA GLY A 275 -4.38 7.43 -23.15
C GLY A 275 -4.92 8.56 -24.04
N THR A 276 -6.02 9.20 -23.64
CA THR A 276 -6.59 10.38 -24.33
C THR A 276 -5.62 11.58 -24.27
N TYR A 277 -4.88 11.71 -23.17
CA TYR A 277 -4.02 12.85 -22.88
C TYR A 277 -2.54 12.55 -23.09
N ILE A 278 -2.13 11.31 -22.78
CA ILE A 278 -0.74 10.88 -22.76
C ILE A 278 -0.61 9.58 -23.54
N ASN A 279 0.03 9.65 -24.69
CA ASN A 279 0.24 8.56 -25.62
C ASN A 279 1.54 8.79 -26.42
N GLY A 280 1.87 7.91 -27.38
CA GLY A 280 3.10 8.01 -28.17
C GLY A 280 3.22 9.25 -29.06
N ARG A 281 2.22 10.13 -29.12
CA ARG A 281 2.22 11.36 -29.93
C ARG A 281 2.02 12.62 -29.10
N ASN A 282 1.32 12.54 -27.98
CA ASN A 282 0.97 13.67 -27.13
C ASN A 282 1.28 13.39 -25.67
N THR A 283 1.69 14.42 -24.92
CA THR A 283 1.91 14.33 -23.48
C THR A 283 1.34 15.58 -22.83
N ASP A 284 0.09 15.48 -22.40
CA ASP A 284 -0.62 16.57 -21.71
C ASP A 284 -0.87 16.19 -20.24
N PHE A 285 0.14 16.41 -19.40
CA PHE A 285 0.05 16.09 -17.97
C PHE A 285 -0.99 16.94 -17.24
N TYR A 286 -1.18 18.19 -17.66
CA TYR A 286 -2.13 19.09 -17.02
C TYR A 286 -3.57 18.58 -17.20
N ASN A 287 -3.99 18.34 -18.44
CA ASN A 287 -5.35 17.90 -18.73
C ASN A 287 -5.62 16.43 -18.38
N ALA A 288 -4.57 15.60 -18.28
CA ALA A 288 -4.69 14.23 -17.76
C ALA A 288 -5.34 14.14 -16.37
N ARG A 289 -5.37 15.25 -15.61
CA ARG A 289 -6.07 15.32 -14.32
C ARG A 289 -7.56 15.04 -14.39
N LYS A 290 -8.19 15.21 -15.56
CA LYS A 290 -9.59 14.84 -15.79
C LYS A 290 -9.87 13.35 -15.52
N VAL A 291 -8.87 12.48 -15.69
CA VAL A 291 -8.98 11.04 -15.42
C VAL A 291 -9.23 10.73 -13.95
N VAL A 292 -8.74 11.59 -13.03
CA VAL A 292 -8.91 11.39 -11.57
C VAL A 292 -10.00 12.31 -11.02
N ASN A 293 -9.92 13.61 -11.31
CA ASN A 293 -10.93 14.58 -10.90
C ASN A 293 -10.90 15.84 -11.80
N GLY A 294 -11.76 15.87 -12.82
CA GLY A 294 -11.82 16.99 -13.77
C GLY A 294 -12.21 18.34 -13.16
N ASN A 295 -12.89 18.36 -12.01
CA ASN A 295 -13.26 19.62 -11.37
C ASN A 295 -12.05 20.35 -10.76
N GLU A 296 -10.95 19.64 -10.49
CA GLU A 296 -9.73 20.25 -9.93
C GLU A 296 -9.01 21.19 -10.90
N LEU A 297 -9.22 21.05 -12.23
CA LEU A 297 -8.71 22.01 -13.20
C LEU A 297 -9.24 23.44 -12.92
N LYS A 298 -10.48 23.54 -12.41
CA LYS A 298 -11.11 24.81 -12.07
C LYS A 298 -10.93 25.16 -10.60
N THR A 299 -11.14 24.19 -9.71
CA THR A 299 -11.21 24.43 -8.26
C THR A 299 -9.86 24.39 -7.55
N LYS A 300 -8.86 23.71 -8.13
CA LYS A 300 -7.52 23.55 -7.55
C LYS A 300 -6.41 23.62 -8.62
N PRO A 301 -6.38 24.64 -9.48
CA PRO A 301 -5.42 24.72 -10.59
C PRO A 301 -3.96 24.62 -10.12
N SER A 302 -3.62 25.17 -8.95
CA SER A 302 -2.28 25.06 -8.37
C SER A 302 -1.87 23.62 -8.06
N LYS A 303 -2.79 22.78 -7.57
CA LYS A 303 -2.55 21.35 -7.36
C LYS A 303 -2.32 20.63 -8.70
N VAL A 304 -3.09 20.99 -9.73
CA VAL A 304 -2.93 20.40 -11.08
C VAL A 304 -1.57 20.76 -11.67
N SER A 305 -1.16 22.03 -11.59
CA SER A 305 0.17 22.48 -12.01
C SER A 305 1.30 21.84 -11.20
N GLU A 306 1.07 21.56 -9.92
CA GLU A 306 2.03 20.82 -9.10
C GLU A 306 2.20 19.37 -9.57
N ILE A 307 1.11 18.67 -9.86
CA ILE A 307 1.15 17.31 -10.44
C ILE A 307 1.89 17.32 -11.77
N GLU A 308 1.59 18.27 -12.66
CA GLU A 308 2.31 18.42 -13.93
C GLU A 308 3.81 18.65 -13.73
N ARG A 309 4.19 19.52 -12.78
CA ARG A 309 5.61 19.77 -12.46
C ARG A 309 6.29 18.50 -11.96
N PHE A 310 5.66 17.74 -11.09
CA PHE A 310 6.20 16.45 -10.62
C PHE A 310 6.28 15.42 -11.76
N ALA A 311 5.28 15.34 -12.63
CA ALA A 311 5.28 14.43 -13.78
C ALA A 311 6.46 14.73 -14.72
N ASN A 312 6.73 16.02 -14.99
CA ASN A 312 7.92 16.43 -15.77
C ASN A 312 9.26 16.08 -15.09
N ARG A 313 9.32 16.07 -13.76
CA ARG A 313 10.52 15.65 -13.02
C ARG A 313 10.70 14.14 -13.04
N TYR A 314 9.62 13.39 -12.83
CA TYR A 314 9.63 11.94 -12.94
C TYR A 314 9.96 11.46 -14.35
N LEU A 315 9.42 12.10 -15.39
CA LEU A 315 9.75 11.78 -16.77
C LEU A 315 11.25 11.92 -17.05
N ARG A 316 11.88 12.98 -16.53
CA ARG A 316 13.35 13.17 -16.65
C ARG A 316 14.13 12.11 -15.88
N ALA A 317 13.69 11.75 -14.69
CA ALA A 317 14.31 10.72 -13.87
C ALA A 317 14.20 9.33 -14.53
N LEU A 318 13.02 8.96 -15.04
CA LEU A 318 12.78 7.69 -15.72
C LEU A 318 13.62 7.53 -16.99
N LYS A 319 13.84 8.60 -17.74
CA LYS A 319 14.72 8.59 -18.93
C LYS A 319 16.21 8.36 -18.59
N GLN A 320 16.58 8.44 -17.31
CA GLN A 320 17.93 8.16 -16.82
C GLN A 320 18.05 6.75 -16.22
N CYS A 321 16.92 6.06 -15.98
CA CYS A 321 16.93 4.64 -15.66
C CYS A 321 17.42 3.88 -16.90
N ARG A 322 18.59 3.23 -16.79
CA ARG A 322 19.21 2.45 -17.86
C ARG A 322 19.15 0.97 -17.51
#